data_AF-A0A1V9XEG0-F1
#
_entry.id   AF-A0A1V9XEG0-F1
#
_cell.length_a   1.000
_cell.length_b   1.000
_cell.length_c   1.000
_cell.angle_alpha   90.00
_cell.angle_beta   90.00
_cell.angle_gamma   90.00
#
_symmetry.space_group_name_H-M   'P 1'
#
loop_
_entity.id
_entity.type
_entity.pdbx_description
1 polymer ?
#
loop_
_entity_poly.entity_id
_entity_poly.type
_entity_poly.pdbx_seq_one_letter_code
_entity_poly.pdbx_strand_id
1 'polypeptide(L)' 'MMNWMKAKLEACGAKCKLKDIGEQTLLDRTKIPLPPVLLGSLGDDSNKKTVLVYGHLDVQPAVKGEF' A
#
# COMPACT_ATOMS: atom_id res chain seq x y z
N MET A 1 2.96 5.23 6.01
CA MET A 1 1.69 4.47 5.98
C MET A 1 1.87 3.01 5.58
N MET A 2 2.58 2.70 4.47
CA MET A 2 2.70 1.32 3.97
C MET A 2 3.31 0.33 4.98
N ASN A 3 4.37 0.71 5.71
CA ASN A 3 4.96 -0.13 6.77
C ASN A 3 3.97 -0.44 7.91
N TRP A 4 3.11 0.52 8.26
CA TRP A 4 2.09 0.32 9.30
C TRP A 4 1.04 -0.70 8.86
N MET A 5 0.53 -0.59 7.61
CA MET A 5 -0.41 -1.57 7.08
C MET A 5 0.22 -2.95 6.94
N LYS A 6 1.49 -3.02 6.50
CA LYS A 6 2.25 -4.27 6.45
C LYS A 6 2.26 -4.96 7.82
N ALA A 7 2.65 -4.25 8.88
CA ALA A 7 2.70 -4.80 10.23
C ALA A 7 1.32 -5.29 10.71
N LYS A 8 0.24 -4.56 10.37
CA LYS A 8 -1.13 -4.99 10.70
C LYS A 8 -1.53 -6.28 9.99
N LEU A 9 -1.24 -6.40 8.69
CA LEU A 9 -1.54 -7.61 7.92
C LEU A 9 -0.70 -8.80 8.38
N GLU A 10 0.58 -8.58 8.68
CA GLU A 10 1.47 -9.62 9.22
C GLU A 10 1.00 -10.09 10.60
N ALA A 11 0.51 -9.20 11.46
CA ALA A 11 -0.11 -9.57 12.73
C ALA A 11 -1.39 -10.42 12.55
N CYS A 12 -2.07 -10.31 11.41
CA CYS A 12 -3.20 -11.17 11.02
C CYS A 12 -2.75 -12.47 10.32
N GLY A 13 -1.45 -12.75 10.22
CA GLY A 13 -0.90 -13.96 9.60
C GLY A 13 -0.67 -13.89 8.10
N ALA A 14 -0.79 -12.71 7.47
CA ALA A 14 -0.50 -12.55 6.06
C ALA A 14 1.02 -12.50 5.79
N LYS A 15 1.46 -13.06 4.66
CA LYS A 15 2.82 -12.88 4.12
C LYS A 15 2.82 -11.61 3.28
N CYS A 16 3.60 -10.59 3.66
CA CYS A 16 3.58 -9.29 3.01
C CYS A 16 4.93 -8.88 2.41
N LYS A 17 4.89 -8.22 1.25
CA LYS A 17 6.04 -7.61 0.57
C LYS A 17 5.71 -6.18 0.15
N LEU A 18 6.66 -5.27 0.39
CA LEU A 18 6.63 -3.93 -0.20
C LEU A 18 7.43 -3.96 -1.50
N LYS A 19 6.80 -3.55 -2.59
CA LYS A 19 7.40 -3.50 -3.91
C LYS A 19 7.72 -2.05 -4.26
N ASP A 20 9.00 -1.77 -4.46
CA ASP A 20 9.46 -0.53 -5.07
C ASP A 20 8.97 -0.45 -6.52
N ILE A 21 8.42 0.70 -6.89
CA ILE A 21 7.83 0.99 -8.21
C ILE A 21 8.52 2.17 -8.91
N GLY A 22 9.69 2.58 -8.44
CA GLY A 22 10.48 3.66 -9.02
C GLY A 22 10.11 5.07 -8.52
N GLU A 23 10.34 6.05 -9.38
CA GLU A 23 10.24 7.47 -9.06
C GLU A 23 9.19 8.18 -9.93
N GLN A 24 8.56 9.20 -9.36
CA GLN A 24 7.68 10.14 -10.06
C GLN A 24 8.46 11.41 -10.41
N THR A 25 8.33 11.86 -11.65
CA THR A 25 8.84 13.18 -12.08
C THR A 25 7.74 14.23 -11.85
N LEU A 26 8.06 15.27 -11.10
CA LEU A 26 7.17 16.40 -10.80
C LEU A 26 7.19 17.43 -11.95
N LEU A 27 6.26 18.40 -11.88
CA LEU A 27 6.12 19.44 -12.91
C LEU A 27 7.37 20.34 -13.04
N ASP A 28 8.11 20.52 -11.95
CA ASP A 28 9.38 21.25 -11.90
C ASP A 28 10.59 20.39 -12.33
N ARG A 29 10.33 19.17 -12.85
CA ARG A 29 11.31 18.15 -13.26
C ARG A 29 12.10 17.51 -12.12
N THR A 30 11.78 17.82 -10.86
CA THR A 30 12.35 17.09 -9.73
C THR A 30 11.81 15.66 -9.68
N LYS A 31 12.57 14.73 -9.09
CA LYS A 31 12.16 13.33 -8.95
C LYS A 31 11.98 12.99 -7.48
N ILE A 32 10.90 12.29 -7.18
CA ILE A 32 10.61 11.76 -5.84
C ILE A 32 10.30 10.27 -5.92
N PRO A 33 10.66 9.47 -4.91
CA PRO A 33 10.29 8.07 -4.87
C PRO A 33 8.78 7.92 -4.75
N LEU A 34 8.20 7.01 -5.54
CA LEU A 34 6.80 6.63 -5.39
C LEU A 34 6.62 5.81 -4.10
N PRO A 35 5.47 5.91 -3.42
CA PRO A 35 5.14 5.00 -2.34
C PRO A 35 5.17 3.55 -2.83
N PRO A 36 5.75 2.60 -2.06
CA PRO A 36 5.80 1.21 -2.49
C PRO A 36 4.41 0.60 -2.51
N VAL A 37 4.17 -0.37 -3.40
CA VAL A 37 2.93 -1.16 -3.41
C VAL A 37 3.04 -2.28 -2.38
N LEU A 38 2.01 -2.44 -1.54
CA LEU A 38 1.91 -3.55 -0.60
C LEU A 38 1.22 -4.74 -1.27
N LEU A 39 1.93 -5.85 -1.37
CA LEU A 39 1.39 -7.14 -1.79
C LEU A 39 1.31 -8.05 -0.57
N GLY A 40 0.12 -8.55 -0.26
CA GLY A 40 -0.12 -9.46 0.86
C GLY A 40 -0.88 -10.70 0.40
N SER A 41 -0.51 -11.87 0.94
CA SER A 41 -1.28 -13.11 0.77
C SER A 41 -1.58 -13.74 2.14
N LEU A 42 -2.79 -14.24 2.32
CA LEU A 42 -3.24 -14.92 3.54
C LEU A 42 -3.81 -16.29 3.15
N GLY A 43 -3.08 -17.35 3.52
CA GLY A 43 -3.38 -18.72 3.11
C GLY A 43 -2.82 -19.09 1.73
N ASP A 44 -2.72 -20.40 1.47
CA ASP A 44 -2.16 -20.98 0.23
C ASP A 44 -2.83 -22.32 -0.15
N ASP A 45 -4.07 -22.55 0.30
CA ASP A 45 -4.84 -23.77 0.05
C ASP A 45 -5.39 -23.84 -1.38
N SER A 46 -4.90 -24.79 -2.18
CA SER A 46 -5.29 -24.98 -3.59
C SER A 46 -6.75 -25.43 -3.79
N ASN A 47 -7.42 -25.91 -2.74
CA ASN A 47 -8.83 -26.30 -2.80
C ASN A 47 -9.77 -25.10 -2.55
N LYS A 48 -9.24 -23.97 -2.09
CA LYS A 48 -10.01 -22.74 -1.87
C LYS A 48 -9.86 -21.80 -3.07
N LYS A 49 -10.88 -20.98 -3.29
CA LYS A 49 -10.79 -19.89 -4.27
C LYS A 49 -9.92 -18.77 -3.71
N THR A 50 -9.09 -18.19 -4.57
CA THR A 50 -8.27 -17.02 -4.24
C THR A 50 -9.01 -15.75 -4.64
N VAL A 51 -9.13 -14.80 -3.70
CA VAL A 51 -9.74 -13.49 -3.95
C VAL A 51 -8.68 -12.41 -3.81
N LEU A 52 -8.59 -11.51 -4.78
CA LEU A 52 -7.75 -10.32 -4.71
C LEU A 52 -8.56 -9.13 -4.18
N VAL A 53 -8.06 -8.50 -3.12
CA VAL A 53 -8.62 -7.25 -2.58
C VAL A 53 -7.69 -6.10 -2.94
N TYR A 54 -8.24 -5.04 -3.53
CA TYR A 54 -7.52 -3.82 -3.88
C TYR A 54 -8.05 -2.64 -3.06
N GLY A 55 -7.13 -1.77 -2.64
CA GLY A 55 -7.44 -0.53 -1.94
C GLY A 55 -6.21 0.39 -1.95
N HIS A 56 -6.39 1.60 -1.45
CA HIS A 56 -5.34 2.61 -1.39
C HIS A 56 -5.29 3.24 0.01
N LEU A 57 -4.12 3.78 0.40
CA LEU A 57 -3.86 4.33 1.73
C LEU A 57 -3.45 5.80 1.71
N ASP A 58 -3.23 6.35 0.53
CA ASP A 58 -3.12 7.78 0.32
C ASP A 58 -4.49 8.43 0.49
N VAL A 59 -4.48 9.71 0.86
CA VAL A 59 -5.66 10.49 1.16
C VAL A 59 -5.56 11.85 0.48
N GLN A 60 -6.70 12.47 0.23
CA GLN A 60 -6.74 13.85 -0.21
C GLN A 60 -6.25 14.77 0.91
N PRO A 61 -5.55 15.88 0.59
CA PRO A 61 -5.24 16.92 1.56
C PRO A 61 -6.51 17.40 2.27
N ALA A 62 -6.42 17.64 3.57
CA ALA A 62 -7.51 18.18 4.37
C ALA A 62 -7.01 19.38 5.17
N VAL A 63 -7.78 20.46 5.16
CA VAL A 63 -7.55 21.64 6.01
C VAL A 63 -8.57 21.58 7.13
N LYS A 64 -8.13 21.86 8.36
CA LYS A 64 -9.05 22.01 9.49
C LYS A 64 -9.82 23.31 9.27
N GLY A 65 -11.07 23.23 8.84
CA GLY A 65 -11.89 24.41 8.61
C GLY A 65 -12.16 25.14 9.93
N GLU A 66 -11.94 26.46 9.92
CA GLU A 66 -12.74 27.38 10.74
C GLU A 66 -14.02 27.64 9.93
N PHE A 67 -15.16 27.24 10.49
CA PHE A 67 -16.49 27.62 10.01
C PHE A 67 -16.91 28.93 10.66
#